data_AF-A0A6A6Q674-F1
#
_entry.id   AF-A0A6A6Q674-F1
#
_cell.length_a   1.000
_cell.length_b   1.000
_cell.length_c   1.000
_cell.angle_alpha   90.00
_cell.angle_beta   90.00
_cell.angle_gamma   90.00
#
_symmetry.space_group_name_H-M   'P 1'
#
loop_
_entity.id
_entity.type
_entity.pdbx_description
1 polymer ?
#
loop_
_entity_poly.entity_id
_entity_poly.type
_entity_poly.pdbx_seq_one_letter_code
_entity_poly.pdbx_strand_id
1 'polypeptide(L)'
;MARSPSDATRFTATGPYAAESSSFTSTAPAAASSSSSSLGSRIPLTGPAPPNETPQQKIARLRAAATAARVGQESQYDKVVRIGRVVADRAHRYTALGLIGLTVLSAMVATAGVTDMLVHNRRRRNEWFAEKHAKTKSDLKEAFAAMDHGTATDDQMLLINRERAAAEAAEARRNRPGVFKRAKSWLFSGLSSEEQKGGKLGAGAADTLAMSHAIKEELLDDRPNGGVLNAVERRLDEKRRSGEQVEEVFRPRGGPLDQEAQRAANAAADLTKSWSNWVFGGSK
;
A
#
# COMPACT_ATOMS: atom_id res chain seq x y z
N MET A 1 9.42 -56.71 -45.72
CA MET A 1 10.78 -56.23 -46.08
C MET A 1 11.50 -55.86 -44.79
N ALA A 2 12.48 -56.67 -44.39
CA ALA A 2 13.24 -56.45 -43.15
C ALA A 2 14.17 -55.25 -43.33
N ARG A 3 14.07 -54.26 -42.44
CA ARG A 3 14.92 -53.06 -42.46
C ARG A 3 16.31 -53.43 -41.94
N SER A 4 17.35 -52.99 -42.64
CA SER A 4 18.75 -53.25 -42.28
C SER A 4 19.09 -52.62 -40.92
N PRO A 5 19.82 -53.31 -40.01
CA PRO A 5 20.23 -52.79 -38.70
C PRO A 5 21.01 -51.48 -38.74
N SER A 6 21.60 -51.14 -39.89
CA SER A 6 22.36 -49.89 -40.10
C SER A 6 21.47 -48.63 -40.15
N ASP A 7 20.15 -48.78 -40.27
CA ASP A 7 19.20 -47.66 -40.31
C ASP A 7 18.80 -47.17 -38.91
N ALA A 8 19.04 -47.97 -37.86
CA ALA A 8 18.60 -47.70 -36.49
C ALA A 8 19.54 -46.81 -35.66
N THR A 9 20.76 -46.54 -36.14
CA THR A 9 21.74 -45.68 -35.42
C THR A 9 21.98 -44.34 -36.11
N ARG A 10 21.21 -44.01 -37.17
CA ARG A 10 21.20 -42.66 -37.71
C ARG A 10 20.27 -41.80 -36.86
N PHE A 11 20.89 -41.05 -35.95
CA PHE A 11 20.25 -39.95 -35.25
C PHE A 11 19.62 -39.01 -36.29
N THR A 12 18.31 -39.12 -36.46
CA THR A 12 17.51 -38.09 -37.11
C THR A 12 17.55 -36.88 -36.18
N ALA A 13 18.46 -35.94 -36.43
CA ALA A 13 18.43 -34.65 -35.77
C ALA A 13 17.11 -33.96 -36.14
N THR A 14 16.10 -34.02 -35.27
CA THR A 14 14.83 -33.30 -35.42
C THR A 14 14.97 -31.83 -34.98
N GLY A 15 16.04 -31.18 -35.45
CA GLY A 15 16.33 -29.76 -35.23
C GLY A 15 17.05 -29.21 -36.46
N PRO A 16 16.86 -27.93 -36.81
CA PRO A 16 17.32 -27.38 -38.07
C PRO A 16 18.84 -27.16 -38.03
N TYR A 17 19.62 -28.21 -38.28
CA TYR A 17 21.07 -28.12 -38.42
C TYR A 17 21.50 -28.78 -39.73
N ALA A 18 22.22 -27.97 -40.50
CA ALA A 18 22.72 -28.25 -41.84
C ALA A 18 23.53 -29.56 -41.91
N ALA A 19 23.20 -30.39 -42.89
CA ALA A 19 24.03 -31.50 -43.29
C ALA A 19 25.23 -30.99 -44.09
N GLU A 20 26.40 -30.89 -43.46
CA GLU A 20 27.69 -30.89 -44.15
C GLU A 20 28.39 -32.21 -43.83
N SER A 21 28.19 -33.22 -44.68
CA SER A 21 29.00 -34.44 -44.67
C SER A 21 30.25 -34.19 -45.51
N SER A 22 31.38 -34.00 -44.85
CA SER A 22 32.72 -33.99 -45.45
C SER A 22 33.13 -35.42 -45.83
N SER A 23 32.98 -35.78 -47.09
CA SER A 23 33.65 -36.96 -47.65
C SER A 23 34.84 -36.51 -48.47
N PHE A 24 36.03 -36.84 -47.94
CA PHE A 24 37.32 -36.62 -48.57
C PHE A 24 37.47 -37.54 -49.78
N THR A 25 37.51 -36.97 -50.99
CA THR A 25 38.22 -37.59 -52.11
C THR A 25 38.69 -36.52 -53.08
N SER A 26 40.01 -36.38 -53.16
CA SER A 26 40.74 -35.56 -54.12
C SER A 26 40.39 -35.94 -55.56
N THR A 27 40.10 -34.96 -56.41
CA THR A 27 40.58 -34.82 -57.81
C THR A 27 39.98 -33.52 -58.37
N ALA A 28 40.83 -32.53 -58.66
CA ALA A 28 40.43 -31.33 -59.40
C ALA A 28 40.18 -31.66 -60.89
N PRO A 29 39.32 -30.90 -61.57
CA PRO A 29 39.89 -29.84 -62.40
C PRO A 29 39.10 -28.51 -62.37
N ALA A 30 39.77 -27.46 -62.83
CA ALA A 30 39.37 -26.07 -62.80
C ALA A 30 38.14 -25.73 -63.65
N ALA A 31 37.25 -24.89 -63.13
CA ALA A 31 36.55 -23.84 -63.89
C ALA A 31 35.79 -22.88 -62.95
N ALA A 32 36.14 -21.60 -63.08
CA ALA A 32 35.36 -20.38 -62.86
C ALA A 32 34.19 -20.33 -61.83
N SER A 33 34.29 -19.26 -61.03
CA SER A 33 33.21 -18.45 -60.45
C SER A 33 32.63 -18.82 -59.08
N SER A 34 32.49 -17.77 -58.26
CA SER A 34 31.93 -17.68 -56.90
C SER A 34 32.83 -18.13 -55.74
N SER A 35 33.71 -17.23 -55.33
CA SER A 35 34.44 -17.31 -54.07
C SER A 35 33.49 -17.19 -52.86
N SER A 36 33.54 -18.24 -52.04
CA SER A 36 33.39 -18.27 -50.58
C SER A 36 31.97 -18.29 -49.98
N SER A 37 31.44 -19.49 -49.82
CA SER A 37 31.00 -19.91 -48.49
C SER A 37 32.25 -20.21 -47.64
N SER A 38 32.46 -19.45 -46.58
CA SER A 38 33.23 -19.91 -45.41
C SER A 38 32.40 -19.65 -44.17
N LEU A 39 31.94 -20.73 -43.54
CA LEU A 39 31.36 -20.76 -42.20
C LEU A 39 32.29 -20.02 -41.22
N GLY A 40 31.86 -18.84 -40.80
CA GLY A 40 32.63 -17.91 -39.96
C GLY A 40 32.35 -16.49 -40.39
N SER A 41 31.33 -15.86 -39.80
CA SER A 41 30.99 -14.46 -40.08
C SER A 41 32.21 -13.58 -39.80
N ARG A 42 32.95 -13.20 -40.83
CA ARG A 42 34.07 -12.26 -40.71
C ARG A 42 33.47 -10.91 -40.36
N ILE A 43 33.59 -10.52 -39.09
CA ILE A 43 33.21 -9.18 -38.64
C ILE A 43 34.09 -8.21 -39.43
N PRO A 44 33.54 -7.30 -40.25
CA PRO A 44 34.33 -6.32 -40.97
C PRO A 44 34.89 -5.33 -39.94
N LEU A 45 36.10 -5.58 -39.46
CA LEU A 45 36.84 -4.63 -38.65
C LEU A 45 37.38 -3.56 -39.60
N THR A 46 36.79 -2.38 -39.55
CA THR A 46 37.26 -1.20 -40.28
C THR A 46 38.52 -0.66 -39.61
N GLY A 47 39.68 -1.13 -40.07
CA GLY A 47 41.00 -0.56 -39.73
C GLY A 47 41.91 -1.44 -38.88
N PRO A 48 43.23 -1.17 -38.90
CA PRO A 48 44.23 -1.92 -38.15
C PRO A 48 44.00 -1.79 -36.64
N ALA A 49 44.25 -2.87 -35.89
CA ALA A 49 44.08 -2.88 -34.44
C ALA A 49 45.05 -1.90 -33.77
N PRO A 50 44.62 -1.12 -32.76
CA PRO A 50 45.52 -0.26 -32.01
C PRO A 50 46.65 -1.08 -31.35
N PRO A 51 47.92 -0.67 -31.46
CA PRO A 51 49.00 -1.33 -30.74
C PRO A 51 48.83 -1.08 -29.23
N ASN A 52 48.82 -2.17 -28.44
CA ASN A 52 48.70 -2.19 -26.96
C ASN A 52 47.27 -2.10 -26.36
N GLU A 53 46.22 -2.66 -26.99
CA GLU A 53 44.89 -2.74 -26.35
C GLU A 53 44.85 -3.76 -25.19
N THR A 54 44.13 -3.45 -24.11
CA THR A 54 43.90 -4.42 -23.03
C THR A 54 42.94 -5.53 -23.51
N PRO A 55 43.00 -6.75 -22.94
CA PRO A 55 42.10 -7.84 -23.33
C PRO A 55 40.61 -7.48 -23.20
N GLN A 56 40.24 -6.68 -22.20
CA GLN A 56 38.87 -6.21 -22.01
C GLN A 56 38.45 -5.22 -23.11
N GLN A 57 39.35 -4.32 -23.49
CA GLN A 57 39.12 -3.34 -24.55
C GLN A 57 39.00 -4.02 -25.93
N LYS A 58 39.76 -5.11 -26.15
CA LYS A 58 39.61 -5.98 -27.32
C LYS A 58 38.23 -6.58 -27.42
N ILE A 59 37.72 -7.16 -26.33
CA ILE A 59 36.40 -7.79 -26.31
C ILE A 59 35.31 -6.74 -26.53
N ALA A 60 35.43 -5.57 -25.92
CA ALA A 60 34.48 -4.46 -26.12
C ALA A 60 34.45 -4.00 -27.58
N ARG A 61 35.62 -3.84 -28.21
CA ARG A 61 35.74 -3.49 -29.64
C ARG A 61 35.16 -4.56 -30.54
N LEU A 62 35.48 -5.83 -30.30
CA LEU A 62 34.96 -6.95 -31.09
C LEU A 62 33.45 -7.11 -30.93
N ARG A 63 32.90 -6.91 -29.72
CA ARG A 63 31.45 -6.87 -29.50
C ARG A 63 30.82 -5.68 -30.23
N ALA A 64 31.40 -4.49 -30.14
CA ALA A 64 30.91 -3.31 -30.84
C ALA A 64 30.92 -3.51 -32.37
N ALA A 65 32.00 -4.08 -32.91
CA ALA A 65 32.13 -4.40 -34.33
C ALA A 65 31.13 -5.49 -34.76
N ALA A 66 30.92 -6.51 -33.93
CA ALA A 66 29.91 -7.55 -34.19
C ALA A 66 28.48 -6.99 -34.16
N THR A 67 28.17 -6.08 -33.22
CA THR A 67 26.88 -5.40 -33.17
C THR A 67 26.70 -4.46 -34.37
N ALA A 68 27.75 -3.75 -34.78
CA ALA A 68 27.72 -2.88 -35.96
C ALA A 68 27.54 -3.67 -37.26
N ALA A 69 28.17 -4.84 -37.38
CA ALA A 69 28.01 -5.74 -38.52
C ALA A 69 26.58 -6.28 -38.62
N ARG A 70 25.93 -6.57 -37.48
CA ARG A 70 24.52 -6.97 -37.43
C ARG A 70 23.58 -5.83 -37.82
N VAL A 71 23.86 -4.61 -37.37
CA VAL A 71 23.11 -3.39 -37.76
C VAL A 71 23.29 -3.06 -39.24
N GLY A 72 24.39 -3.47 -39.88
CA GLY A 72 24.61 -3.30 -41.32
C GLY A 72 23.77 -4.24 -42.20
N GLN A 73 23.31 -5.37 -41.67
CA GLN A 73 22.53 -6.37 -42.41
C GLN A 73 21.03 -6.38 -42.06
N GLU A 74 20.59 -5.48 -41.16
CA GLU A 74 19.18 -5.42 -40.76
C GLU A 74 18.32 -4.73 -41.84
N SER A 75 17.15 -5.31 -42.13
CA SER A 75 16.15 -4.70 -43.01
C SER A 75 15.62 -3.39 -42.42
N GLN A 76 15.23 -2.43 -43.26
CA GLN A 76 14.67 -1.14 -42.81
C GLN A 76 13.43 -1.34 -41.92
N TYR A 77 12.65 -2.40 -42.17
CA TYR A 77 11.52 -2.77 -41.32
C TYR A 77 11.96 -3.16 -39.91
N ASP A 78 13.05 -3.94 -39.79
CA ASP A 78 13.59 -4.38 -38.50
C ASP A 78 14.13 -3.20 -37.66
N LYS A 79 14.70 -2.17 -38.33
CA LYS A 79 15.07 -0.89 -37.69
C LYS A 79 13.89 -0.19 -37.04
N VAL A 80 12.79 -0.07 -37.77
CA VAL A 80 11.58 0.61 -37.28
C VAL A 80 10.97 -0.17 -36.11
N VAL A 81 10.91 -1.50 -36.19
CA VAL A 81 10.40 -2.35 -35.10
C VAL A 81 11.26 -2.22 -33.84
N ARG A 82 12.60 -2.20 -33.98
CA ARG A 82 13.52 -2.01 -32.86
C ARG A 82 13.32 -0.67 -32.16
N ILE A 83 13.23 0.42 -32.93
CA ILE A 83 12.97 1.77 -32.38
C ILE A 83 11.57 1.82 -31.76
N GLY A 84 10.57 1.24 -32.43
CA GLY A 84 9.19 1.19 -31.97
C GLY A 84 9.04 0.54 -30.60
N ARG A 85 9.74 -0.58 -30.34
CA ARG A 85 9.74 -1.23 -29.02
C ARG A 85 10.28 -0.31 -27.93
N VAL A 86 11.43 0.33 -28.17
CA VAL A 86 12.05 1.22 -27.17
C VAL A 86 11.19 2.47 -26.93
N VAL A 87 10.55 3.00 -27.97
CA VAL A 87 9.62 4.13 -27.85
C VAL A 87 8.36 3.73 -27.10
N ALA A 88 7.78 2.56 -27.38
CA ALA A 88 6.62 2.06 -26.67
C ALA A 88 6.90 1.85 -25.18
N ASP A 89 8.05 1.24 -24.84
CA ASP A 89 8.46 1.03 -23.45
C ASP A 89 8.69 2.35 -22.71
N ARG A 90 9.31 3.34 -23.39
CA ARG A 90 9.46 4.69 -22.82
C ARG A 90 8.11 5.37 -22.64
N ALA A 91 7.24 5.34 -23.64
CA ALA A 91 5.92 5.95 -23.59
C ALA A 91 5.10 5.38 -22.42
N HIS A 92 5.09 4.05 -22.26
CA HIS A 92 4.41 3.39 -21.14
C HIS A 92 4.97 3.84 -19.77
N ARG A 93 6.30 3.97 -19.64
CA ARG A 93 6.91 4.44 -18.39
C ARG A 93 6.55 5.90 -18.10
N TYR A 94 6.57 6.77 -19.10
CA TYR A 94 6.18 8.17 -18.92
C TYR A 94 4.70 8.32 -18.58
N THR A 95 3.81 7.58 -19.23
CA THR A 95 2.38 7.63 -18.92
C THR A 95 2.10 7.06 -17.54
N ALA A 96 2.73 5.95 -17.15
CA ALA A 96 2.59 5.38 -15.82
C ALA A 96 3.06 6.37 -14.73
N LEU A 97 4.26 6.95 -14.88
CA LEU A 97 4.78 7.95 -13.94
C LEU A 97 3.93 9.23 -13.94
N GLY A 98 3.40 9.63 -15.09
CA GLY A 98 2.49 10.77 -15.22
C GLY A 98 1.17 10.54 -14.48
N LEU A 99 0.56 9.37 -14.63
CA LEU A 99 -0.67 9.00 -13.90
C LEU A 99 -0.42 8.96 -12.39
N ILE A 100 0.70 8.37 -11.95
CA ILE A 100 1.09 8.38 -10.54
C ILE A 100 1.24 9.82 -10.05
N GLY A 101 1.98 10.67 -10.76
CA GLY A 101 2.15 12.07 -10.40
C GLY A 101 0.82 12.83 -10.32
N LEU A 102 -0.08 12.61 -11.28
CA LEU A 102 -1.41 13.22 -11.30
C LEU A 102 -2.26 12.76 -10.11
N THR A 103 -2.20 11.48 -9.72
CA THR A 103 -2.93 10.98 -8.56
C THR A 103 -2.44 11.61 -7.26
N VAL A 104 -1.12 11.78 -7.10
CA VAL A 104 -0.54 12.43 -5.93
C VAL A 104 -0.95 13.90 -5.87
N LEU A 105 -0.89 14.62 -7.00
CA LEU A 105 -1.30 16.02 -7.07
C LEU A 105 -2.79 16.17 -6.74
N SER A 106 -3.64 15.31 -7.28
CA SER A 106 -5.07 15.26 -6.97
C SER A 106 -5.34 15.02 -5.48
N ALA A 107 -4.62 14.08 -4.87
CA ALA A 107 -4.74 13.80 -3.44
C ALA A 107 -4.31 14.99 -2.57
N MET A 108 -3.26 15.71 -2.96
CA MET A 108 -2.81 16.92 -2.26
C MET A 108 -3.88 18.02 -2.31
N VAL A 109 -4.47 18.25 -3.48
CA VAL A 109 -5.56 19.23 -3.65
C VAL A 109 -6.80 18.84 -2.84
N ALA A 110 -7.18 17.56 -2.86
CA ALA A 110 -8.30 17.07 -2.07
C ALA A 110 -8.07 17.25 -0.55
N THR A 111 -6.86 16.93 -0.07
CA THR A 111 -6.50 17.09 1.34
C THR A 111 -6.52 18.56 1.76
N ALA A 112 -6.04 19.45 0.90
CA ALA A 112 -6.12 20.90 1.14
C ALA A 112 -7.58 21.37 1.25
N GLY A 113 -8.46 20.94 0.33
CA GLY A 113 -9.89 21.29 0.35
C GLY A 113 -10.61 20.77 1.60
N VAL A 114 -10.37 19.52 2.00
CA VAL A 114 -10.95 18.95 3.22
C VAL A 114 -10.46 19.71 4.46
N THR A 115 -9.17 20.03 4.51
CA THR A 115 -8.58 20.77 5.63
C THR A 115 -9.17 22.18 5.73
N ASP A 116 -9.33 22.88 4.61
CA ASP A 116 -9.92 24.21 4.59
C ASP A 116 -11.38 24.20 5.08
N MET A 117 -12.19 23.26 4.60
CA MET A 117 -13.57 23.07 5.07
C MET A 117 -13.65 22.75 6.56
N LEU A 118 -12.75 21.93 7.07
CA LEU A 118 -12.70 21.61 8.51
C LEU A 118 -12.36 22.84 9.35
N VAL A 119 -11.38 23.64 8.94
CA VAL A 119 -11.00 24.87 9.66
C VAL A 119 -12.14 25.88 9.64
N HIS A 120 -12.78 26.07 8.49
CA HIS A 120 -13.93 26.97 8.37
C HIS A 120 -15.09 26.52 9.26
N ASN A 121 -15.49 25.25 9.18
CA ASN A 121 -16.57 24.69 10.00
C ASN A 121 -16.25 24.77 11.49
N ARG A 122 -14.98 24.56 11.86
CA ARG A 122 -14.54 24.67 13.26
C ARG A 122 -14.65 26.11 13.76
N ARG A 123 -14.31 27.11 12.94
CA ARG A 123 -14.48 28.54 13.29
C ARG A 123 -15.95 28.89 13.49
N ARG A 124 -16.81 28.57 12.51
CA ARG A 124 -18.25 28.83 12.58
C ARG A 124 -18.91 28.15 13.78
N ARG A 125 -18.50 26.91 14.06
CA ARG A 125 -18.99 26.18 15.23
C ARG A 125 -18.53 26.82 16.54
N ASN A 126 -17.30 27.32 16.60
CA ASN A 126 -16.79 28.00 17.80
C ASN A 126 -17.52 29.32 18.06
N GLU A 127 -17.83 30.09 17.02
CA GLU A 127 -18.63 31.33 17.12
C GLU A 127 -20.03 31.00 17.65
N TRP A 128 -20.69 30.00 17.07
CA TRP A 128 -22.00 29.55 17.53
C TRP A 128 -21.98 29.09 19.00
N PHE A 129 -20.94 28.34 19.40
CA PHE A 129 -20.79 27.96 20.80
C PHE A 129 -20.53 29.16 21.71
N ALA A 130 -19.74 30.13 21.28
CA ALA A 130 -19.48 31.35 22.05
C ALA A 130 -20.78 32.13 22.30
N GLU A 131 -21.62 32.28 21.27
CA GLU A 131 -22.94 32.91 21.40
C GLU A 131 -23.86 32.14 22.33
N LYS A 132 -23.91 30.80 22.20
CA LYS A 132 -24.73 29.97 23.08
C LYS A 132 -24.26 30.06 24.53
N HIS A 133 -22.96 29.99 24.78
CA HIS A 133 -22.41 30.18 26.11
C HIS A 133 -22.67 31.58 26.66
N ALA A 134 -22.64 32.62 25.84
CA ALA A 134 -22.96 33.98 26.26
C ALA A 134 -24.42 34.10 26.69
N LYS A 135 -25.36 33.53 25.92
CA LYS A 135 -26.79 33.48 26.27
C LYS A 135 -27.04 32.68 27.54
N THR A 136 -26.49 31.47 27.65
CA THR A 136 -26.62 30.68 28.88
C THR A 136 -26.08 31.42 30.11
N LYS A 137 -24.99 32.18 29.97
CA LYS A 137 -24.45 33.00 31.06
C LYS A 137 -25.36 34.18 31.43
N SER A 138 -26.02 34.84 30.47
CA SER A 138 -26.99 35.88 30.80
C SER A 138 -28.19 35.29 31.52
N ASP A 139 -28.72 34.16 31.03
CA ASP A 139 -29.89 33.50 31.60
C ASP A 139 -29.61 33.02 33.03
N LEU A 140 -28.40 32.49 33.29
CA LEU A 140 -27.97 32.11 34.64
C LEU A 140 -27.88 33.33 35.58
N LYS A 141 -27.34 34.46 35.12
CA LYS A 141 -27.26 35.69 35.93
C LYS A 141 -28.64 36.21 36.30
N GLU A 142 -29.57 36.17 35.35
CA GLU A 142 -30.96 36.55 35.59
C GLU A 142 -31.63 35.61 36.59
N ALA A 143 -31.43 34.30 36.43
CA ALA A 143 -31.93 33.31 37.37
C ALA A 143 -31.40 33.51 38.79
N PHE A 144 -30.10 33.83 38.94
CA PHE A 144 -29.51 34.14 40.26
C PHE A 144 -30.09 35.43 40.84
N ALA A 145 -30.24 36.50 40.05
CA ALA A 145 -30.86 37.73 40.53
C ALA A 145 -32.31 37.50 40.99
N ALA A 146 -33.10 36.74 40.23
CA ALA A 146 -34.47 36.40 40.61
C ALA A 146 -34.52 35.52 41.89
N MET A 147 -33.55 34.63 42.07
CA MET A 147 -33.41 33.83 43.29
C MET A 147 -33.08 34.70 44.51
N ASP A 148 -32.18 35.67 44.37
CA ASP A 148 -31.81 36.61 45.44
C ASP A 148 -32.99 37.50 45.85
N HIS A 149 -33.86 37.86 44.90
CA HIS A 149 -35.09 38.60 45.14
C HIS A 149 -36.25 37.71 45.64
N GLY A 150 -36.08 36.39 45.69
CA GLY A 150 -37.11 35.44 46.13
C GLY A 150 -38.27 35.25 45.14
N THR A 151 -38.15 35.76 43.90
CA THR A 151 -39.18 35.68 42.85
C THR A 151 -38.76 34.74 41.70
N ALA A 152 -37.89 33.77 41.98
CA ALA A 152 -37.39 32.85 40.96
C ALA A 152 -38.51 31.93 40.44
N THR A 153 -38.59 31.82 39.11
CA THR A 153 -39.47 30.87 38.45
C THR A 153 -38.94 29.44 38.59
N ASP A 154 -39.81 28.43 38.60
CA ASP A 154 -39.43 27.01 38.67
C ASP A 154 -38.38 26.62 37.60
N ASP A 155 -38.53 27.15 36.38
CA ASP A 155 -37.59 26.93 35.28
C ASP A 155 -36.19 27.51 35.58
N GLN A 156 -36.12 28.67 36.24
CA GLN A 156 -34.87 29.32 36.63
C GLN A 156 -34.19 28.54 37.77
N MET A 157 -34.95 28.04 38.74
CA MET A 157 -34.43 27.17 39.79
C MET A 157 -33.88 25.85 39.22
N LEU A 158 -34.58 25.26 38.26
CA LEU A 158 -34.15 24.04 37.58
C LEU A 158 -32.88 24.29 36.75
N LEU A 159 -32.76 25.44 36.09
CA LEU A 159 -31.55 25.85 35.38
C LEU A 159 -30.33 25.91 36.32
N ILE A 160 -30.48 26.54 37.49
CA ILE A 160 -29.42 26.64 38.50
C ILE A 160 -29.01 25.26 39.03
N ASN A 161 -29.99 24.40 39.32
CA ASN A 161 -29.73 23.05 39.82
C ASN A 161 -28.99 22.19 38.77
N ARG A 162 -29.35 22.32 37.49
CA ARG A 162 -28.65 21.66 36.39
C ARG A 162 -27.20 22.12 36.29
N GLU A 163 -26.95 23.43 36.44
CA GLU A 163 -25.59 23.97 36.39
C GLU A 163 -24.74 23.49 37.58
N ARG A 164 -25.31 23.45 38.80
CA ARG A 164 -24.63 22.88 39.98
C ARG A 164 -24.29 21.40 39.78
N ALA A 165 -25.26 20.60 39.35
CA ALA A 165 -25.02 19.18 39.06
C ALA A 165 -23.99 18.97 37.94
N ALA A 166 -23.99 19.85 36.93
CA ALA A 166 -22.99 19.82 35.86
C ALA A 166 -21.58 20.19 36.37
N ALA A 167 -21.47 21.16 37.27
CA ALA A 167 -20.21 21.57 37.90
C ALA A 167 -19.63 20.44 38.76
N GLU A 168 -20.43 19.83 39.63
CA GLU A 168 -20.03 18.67 40.44
C GLU A 168 -19.59 17.49 39.56
N ALA A 169 -20.32 17.22 38.47
CA ALA A 169 -19.94 16.20 37.51
C ALA A 169 -18.63 16.54 36.77
N ALA A 170 -18.37 17.82 36.48
CA ALA A 170 -17.12 18.27 35.85
C ALA A 170 -15.92 18.14 36.80
N GLU A 171 -16.10 18.44 38.08
CA GLU A 171 -15.09 18.23 39.12
C GLU A 171 -14.78 16.74 39.31
N ALA A 172 -15.82 15.90 39.39
CA ALA A 172 -15.67 14.45 39.42
C ALA A 172 -14.95 13.92 38.16
N ARG A 173 -15.16 14.53 36.98
CA ARG A 173 -14.44 14.20 35.75
C ARG A 173 -12.97 14.64 35.76
N ARG A 174 -12.65 15.80 36.34
CA ARG A 174 -11.27 16.28 36.51
C ARG A 174 -10.48 15.39 37.46
N ASN A 175 -11.15 14.89 38.51
CA ASN A 175 -10.55 13.99 39.49
C ASN A 175 -10.39 12.55 38.96
N ARG A 176 -11.02 12.20 37.83
CA ARG A 176 -10.86 10.89 37.21
C ARG A 176 -9.63 10.86 36.29
N PRO A 177 -8.86 9.75 36.25
CA PRO A 177 -7.74 9.61 35.33
C PRO A 177 -8.23 9.72 33.87
N GLY A 178 -7.51 10.48 33.04
CA GLY A 178 -7.85 10.69 31.63
C GLY A 178 -7.93 9.38 30.84
N VAL A 179 -8.68 9.36 29.74
CA VAL A 179 -8.93 8.17 28.92
C VAL A 179 -7.63 7.49 28.49
N PHE A 180 -6.61 8.28 28.16
CA PHE A 180 -5.27 7.77 27.83
C PHE A 180 -4.56 7.10 29.01
N LYS A 181 -4.67 7.66 30.22
CA LYS A 181 -4.13 7.02 31.44
C LYS A 181 -4.87 5.73 31.76
N ARG A 182 -6.18 5.65 31.52
CA ARG A 182 -6.97 4.41 31.68
C ARG A 182 -6.60 3.34 30.65
N ALA A 183 -6.38 3.75 29.40
CA ALA A 183 -5.95 2.83 28.34
C ALA A 183 -4.53 2.31 28.62
N LYS A 184 -3.61 3.19 29.05
CA LYS A 184 -2.27 2.80 29.47
C LYS A 184 -2.32 1.90 30.71
N SER A 185 -3.09 2.24 31.74
CA SER A 185 -3.23 1.37 32.91
C SER A 185 -3.88 0.04 32.56
N TRP A 186 -4.79 -0.02 31.59
CA TRP A 186 -5.36 -1.29 31.12
C TRP A 186 -4.33 -2.15 30.38
N LEU A 187 -3.51 -1.55 29.51
CA LEU A 187 -2.44 -2.25 28.79
C LEU A 187 -1.28 -2.71 29.69
N PHE A 188 -0.95 -1.94 30.74
CA PHE A 188 0.18 -2.23 31.63
C PHE A 188 -0.21 -2.90 32.96
N SER A 189 -1.50 -2.94 33.32
CA SER A 189 -2.01 -3.67 34.51
C SER A 189 -1.72 -5.18 34.44
N GLY A 190 -1.66 -5.73 33.23
CA GLY A 190 -1.25 -7.12 33.02
C GLY A 190 0.21 -7.41 33.33
N LEU A 191 1.11 -6.42 33.24
CA LEU A 191 2.55 -6.60 33.52
C LEU A 191 2.89 -6.36 34.99
N SER A 192 2.26 -5.37 35.64
CA SER A 192 2.53 -5.06 37.05
C SER A 192 1.94 -6.11 38.02
N SER A 193 0.83 -6.74 37.64
CA SER A 193 0.20 -7.80 38.45
C SER A 193 0.99 -9.12 38.40
N GLU A 194 1.79 -9.32 37.35
CA GLU A 194 2.71 -10.47 37.20
C GLU A 194 3.99 -10.26 38.05
N GLU A 195 4.52 -9.03 38.11
CA GLU A 195 5.74 -8.71 38.86
C GLU A 195 5.53 -8.70 40.39
N GLN A 196 4.34 -8.32 40.87
CA GLN A 196 4.02 -8.37 42.30
C GLN A 196 3.72 -9.80 42.80
N LYS A 197 3.39 -10.73 41.90
CA LYS A 197 3.20 -12.16 42.21
C LYS A 197 4.47 -13.00 41.98
N GLY A 198 5.43 -12.47 41.21
CA GLY A 198 6.73 -13.07 40.89
C GLY A 198 7.89 -12.52 41.73
N GLY A 199 7.72 -12.44 43.05
CA GLY A 199 8.85 -12.16 43.95
C GLY A 199 9.92 -13.27 43.81
N LYS A 200 11.15 -12.86 43.42
CA LYS A 200 12.39 -13.65 43.22
C LYS A 200 12.80 -14.00 41.78
N LEU A 201 12.74 -13.08 40.81
CA LEU A 201 13.57 -13.19 39.59
C LEU A 201 14.26 -11.87 39.15
N GLY A 202 13.98 -10.74 39.81
CA GLY A 202 14.47 -9.41 39.43
C GLY A 202 15.97 -9.15 39.60
N ALA A 203 16.78 -10.11 40.05
CA ALA A 203 18.23 -9.94 40.14
C ALA A 203 18.98 -10.22 38.81
N GLY A 204 18.34 -10.88 37.84
CA GLY A 204 18.98 -11.23 36.55
C GLY A 204 18.66 -10.28 35.39
N ALA A 205 17.61 -9.47 35.49
CA ALA A 205 17.15 -8.62 34.38
C ALA A 205 17.96 -7.31 34.21
N ALA A 206 18.65 -6.87 35.25
CA ALA A 206 19.54 -5.70 35.19
C ALA A 206 20.79 -5.98 34.33
N ASP A 207 21.28 -7.23 34.34
CA ASP A 207 22.48 -7.63 33.59
C ASP A 207 22.18 -7.85 32.10
N THR A 208 20.98 -8.32 31.76
CA THR A 208 20.55 -8.48 30.36
C THR A 208 20.22 -7.15 29.66
N LEU A 209 19.86 -6.11 30.42
CA LEU A 209 19.61 -4.77 29.88
C LEU A 209 20.92 -4.09 29.46
N ALA A 210 22.02 -4.33 30.20
CA ALA A 210 23.35 -3.85 29.82
C ALA A 210 23.87 -4.53 28.53
N MET A 211 23.59 -5.83 28.36
CA MET A 211 23.99 -6.58 27.15
C MET A 211 23.15 -6.21 25.92
N SER A 212 21.87 -5.84 26.11
CA SER A 212 20.96 -5.44 25.02
C SER A 212 21.31 -4.09 24.39
N HIS A 213 22.04 -3.22 25.10
CA HIS A 213 22.48 -1.94 24.58
C HIS A 213 23.72 -2.05 23.67
N ALA A 214 24.53 -3.12 23.83
CA ALA A 214 25.69 -3.40 23.00
C ALA A 214 25.35 -4.08 21.67
N ILE A 215 24.24 -4.84 21.62
CA ILE A 215 23.80 -5.58 20.42
C ILE A 215 23.05 -4.67 19.42
N LYS A 216 22.63 -3.47 19.84
CA LYS A 216 21.77 -2.58 19.05
C LYS A 216 22.51 -1.81 17.95
N GLU A 217 23.83 -1.87 17.88
CA GLU A 217 24.62 -1.12 16.88
C GLU A 217 25.01 -1.95 15.64
N GLU A 218 24.72 -3.26 15.60
CA GLU A 218 25.17 -4.14 14.52
C GLU A 218 24.08 -5.12 14.04
N LEU A 219 22.96 -4.63 13.47
CA LEU A 219 22.20 -5.43 12.49
C LEU A 219 21.20 -4.59 11.68
N LEU A 220 21.59 -4.28 10.44
CA LEU A 220 20.72 -3.87 9.35
C LEU A 220 19.81 -5.00 8.88
N ASP A 221 18.70 -4.61 8.25
CA ASP A 221 17.88 -5.35 7.27
C ASP A 221 17.16 -6.65 7.67
N ASP A 222 15.82 -6.60 7.64
CA ASP A 222 14.97 -7.20 6.59
C ASP A 222 13.52 -7.37 7.12
N ARG A 223 12.51 -6.97 6.33
CA ARG A 223 11.07 -6.99 6.69
C ARG A 223 10.44 -8.39 6.41
N PRO A 224 9.13 -8.59 6.63
CA PRO A 224 8.27 -8.40 7.83
C PRO A 224 7.40 -9.66 8.08
N ASN A 225 6.79 -9.89 9.27
CA ASN A 225 5.64 -10.84 9.36
C ASN A 225 4.72 -10.65 10.59
N GLY A 226 3.61 -9.90 10.39
CA GLY A 226 2.25 -10.48 10.34
C GLY A 226 1.57 -11.14 11.55
N GLY A 227 2.18 -11.19 12.74
CA GLY A 227 1.62 -12.02 13.84
C GLY A 227 0.46 -11.41 14.65
N VAL A 228 0.51 -10.11 14.95
CA VAL A 228 -0.31 -9.54 16.06
C VAL A 228 -1.60 -8.87 15.58
N LEU A 229 -1.59 -8.23 14.41
CA LEU A 229 -2.78 -7.55 13.88
C LEU A 229 -3.88 -8.53 13.44
N ASN A 230 -3.51 -9.66 12.83
CA ASN A 230 -4.44 -10.73 12.48
C ASN A 230 -5.09 -11.41 13.70
N ALA A 231 -4.38 -11.46 14.83
CA ALA A 231 -4.92 -12.01 16.07
C ALA A 231 -5.97 -11.08 16.71
N VAL A 232 -5.77 -9.76 16.59
CA VAL A 232 -6.73 -8.75 17.05
C VAL A 232 -7.98 -8.74 16.16
N GLU A 233 -7.80 -8.87 14.84
CA GLU A 233 -8.91 -8.90 13.87
C GLU A 233 -9.82 -10.12 14.07
N ARG A 234 -9.26 -11.32 14.27
CA ARG A 234 -10.04 -12.52 14.60
C ARG A 234 -10.80 -12.41 15.92
N ARG A 235 -10.21 -11.80 16.95
CA ARG A 235 -10.89 -11.56 18.23
C ARG A 235 -12.00 -10.51 18.13
N LEU A 236 -11.87 -9.54 17.23
CA LEU A 236 -12.91 -8.55 16.96
C LEU A 236 -14.09 -9.19 16.21
N ASP A 237 -13.81 -10.07 15.26
CA ASP A 237 -14.84 -10.79 14.48
C ASP A 237 -15.58 -11.84 15.31
N GLU A 238 -14.90 -12.52 16.24
CA GLU A 238 -15.53 -13.40 17.22
C GLU A 238 -16.53 -12.63 18.11
N LYS A 239 -16.16 -11.42 18.56
CA LYS A 239 -17.05 -10.56 19.34
C LYS A 239 -18.21 -9.98 18.53
N ARG A 240 -18.03 -9.82 17.22
CA ARG A 240 -19.08 -9.34 16.31
C ARG A 240 -20.12 -10.43 16.04
N ARG A 241 -19.70 -11.70 15.98
CA ARG A 241 -20.60 -12.86 15.82
C ARG A 241 -21.31 -13.29 17.09
N SER A 242 -20.76 -13.02 18.28
CA SER A 242 -21.41 -13.38 19.55
C SER A 242 -22.42 -12.34 20.06
N GLY A 243 -22.57 -11.19 19.39
CA GLY A 243 -23.48 -10.11 19.79
C GLY A 243 -24.86 -10.16 19.15
N GLU A 244 -25.15 -11.16 18.33
CA GLU A 244 -26.39 -11.26 17.55
C GLU A 244 -27.15 -12.54 17.90
N GLN A 245 -27.63 -12.61 19.15
CA GLN A 245 -28.86 -13.35 19.45
C GLN A 245 -29.87 -12.38 20.02
N VAL A 246 -30.71 -11.88 19.12
CA VAL A 246 -32.15 -11.64 19.29
C VAL A 246 -32.55 -10.93 20.58
N GLU A 247 -32.52 -9.59 20.54
CA GLU A 247 -33.60 -8.81 21.16
C GLU A 247 -34.48 -8.29 20.02
N GLU A 248 -35.63 -8.93 19.87
CA GLU A 248 -36.68 -8.57 18.94
C GLU A 248 -37.25 -7.17 19.26
N VAL A 249 -37.26 -6.32 18.23
CA VAL A 249 -38.27 -5.31 17.94
C VAL A 249 -38.55 -4.29 19.05
N PHE A 250 -37.66 -3.28 19.14
CA PHE A 250 -38.10 -1.90 19.37
C PHE A 250 -37.68 -1.05 18.18
N ARG A 251 -38.64 -0.70 17.33
CA ARG A 251 -38.50 0.39 16.36
C ARG A 251 -38.96 1.68 17.04
N PRO A 252 -38.08 2.49 17.68
CA PRO A 252 -38.47 3.86 17.93
C PRO A 252 -38.58 4.54 16.55
N ARG A 253 -39.77 5.05 16.23
CA ARG A 253 -39.97 5.98 15.11
C ARG A 253 -39.09 7.21 15.38
N GLY A 254 -37.89 7.20 14.81
CA GLY A 254 -36.97 8.33 14.83
C GLY A 254 -37.55 9.55 14.11
N GLY A 255 -36.97 10.70 14.40
CA GLY A 255 -37.38 11.99 13.82
C GLY A 255 -37.18 12.05 12.30
N PRO A 256 -37.60 13.14 11.64
CA PRO A 256 -37.47 13.27 10.18
C PRO A 256 -36.02 13.12 9.68
N LEU A 257 -35.04 13.54 10.49
CA LEU A 257 -33.62 13.38 10.17
C LEU A 257 -33.16 11.92 10.19
N ASP A 258 -33.72 11.10 11.08
CA ASP A 258 -33.39 9.68 11.17
C ASP A 258 -33.98 8.92 9.98
N GLN A 259 -35.12 9.37 9.46
CA GLN A 259 -35.72 8.81 8.25
C GLN A 259 -34.90 9.13 7.00
N GLU A 260 -34.35 10.34 6.90
CA GLU A 260 -33.43 10.71 5.82
C GLU A 260 -32.11 9.95 5.92
N ALA A 261 -31.56 9.78 7.12
CA ALA A 261 -30.36 8.97 7.35
C ALA A 261 -30.61 7.50 6.98
N GLN A 262 -31.76 6.94 7.34
CA GLN A 262 -32.15 5.58 6.97
C GLN A 262 -32.29 5.44 5.45
N ARG A 263 -32.88 6.44 4.77
CA ARG A 263 -33.01 6.47 3.30
C ARG A 263 -31.64 6.56 2.63
N ALA A 264 -30.74 7.40 3.13
CA ALA A 264 -29.38 7.52 2.63
C ALA A 264 -28.57 6.23 2.85
N ALA A 265 -28.72 5.60 4.01
CA ALA A 265 -28.07 4.33 4.33
C ALA A 265 -28.58 3.20 3.43
N ASN A 266 -29.89 3.12 3.19
CA ASN A 266 -30.48 2.15 2.27
C ASN A 266 -30.00 2.39 0.82
N ALA A 267 -29.97 3.64 0.36
CA ALA A 267 -29.47 3.98 -0.97
C ALA A 267 -27.98 3.61 -1.16
N ALA A 268 -27.14 3.82 -0.13
CA ALA A 268 -25.75 3.41 -0.14
C ALA A 268 -25.57 1.88 -0.16
N ALA A 269 -26.44 1.14 0.54
CA ALA A 269 -26.46 -0.32 0.53
C ALA A 269 -26.85 -0.89 -0.85
N ASP A 270 -27.75 -0.23 -1.57
CA ASP A 270 -28.16 -0.67 -2.91
C ASP A 270 -27.10 -0.36 -3.97
N LEU A 271 -26.42 0.78 -3.87
CA LEU A 271 -25.27 1.14 -4.74
C LEU A 271 -24.10 0.18 -4.57
N THR A 272 -23.78 -0.21 -3.32
CA THR A 272 -22.70 -1.17 -3.03
C THR A 272 -23.04 -2.58 -3.53
N LYS A 273 -24.29 -3.02 -3.41
CA LYS A 273 -24.76 -4.28 -4.02
C LYS A 273 -24.67 -4.25 -5.54
N SER A 274 -25.12 -3.16 -6.18
CA SER A 274 -25.09 -2.99 -7.64
C SER A 274 -23.66 -3.05 -8.20
N TRP A 275 -22.73 -2.34 -7.57
CA TRP A 275 -21.33 -2.35 -8.00
C TRP A 275 -20.64 -3.70 -7.73
N SER A 276 -20.93 -4.36 -6.61
CA SER A 276 -20.40 -5.69 -6.31
C SER A 276 -20.90 -6.77 -7.30
N ASN A 277 -22.16 -6.67 -7.76
CA ASN A 277 -22.71 -7.58 -8.77
C ASN A 277 -22.06 -7.41 -10.15
N TRP A 278 -21.60 -6.20 -10.48
CA TRP A 278 -20.87 -5.93 -11.73
C TRP A 278 -19.43 -6.44 -11.68
N VAL A 279 -18.74 -6.30 -10.53
CA VAL A 279 -17.33 -6.73 -10.37
C VAL A 279 -17.19 -8.25 -10.23
N PHE A 280 -18.16 -8.92 -9.59
CA PHE A 280 -18.07 -10.35 -9.29
C PHE A 280 -18.96 -11.25 -10.18
N GLY A 281 -19.57 -10.69 -11.23
CA GLY A 281 -20.25 -11.47 -12.27
C GLY A 281 -21.49 -12.21 -11.75
N GLY A 282 -22.59 -11.48 -11.57
CA GLY A 282 -23.90 -12.09 -11.28
C GLY A 282 -24.47 -12.83 -12.49
N SER A 283 -24.27 -14.15 -12.56
CA SER A 283 -25.19 -15.10 -13.20
C SER A 283 -25.83 -15.96 -12.11
N LYS A 284 -27.07 -15.62 -11.76
CA LYS A 284 -28.24 -16.52 -11.69
C LYS A 284 -29.49 -15.68 -11.43
#